data_AF-A0A0G0VH85-F1
#
_entry.id   AF-A0A0G0VH85-F1
#
_cell.length_a   1.000
_cell.length_b   1.000
_cell.length_c   1.000
_cell.angle_alpha   90.00
_cell.angle_beta   90.00
_cell.angle_gamma   90.00
#
_symmetry.space_group_name_H-M   'P 1'
#
loop_
_entity.id
_entity.type
_entity.pdbx_description
1 polymer ?
#
loop_
_entity_poly.entity_id
_entity_poly.type
_entity_poly.pdbx_seq_one_letter_code
_entity_poly.pdbx_strand_id
1 'polypeptide(L)'
;MKYFLWIFLIVLVTFRYFSTRPVYQNGDTIRITTIIYSDPTIYGNYQTFNAAELKVSLPLFPEIYYGDRVIVDGLVDDGKLRNAKLISVDAFEGFGSGIRERIIDFYQQTLPQPMAGLVSGITLGSKKTLTAEFWQNVKNTGVAHVVVASGTNVTFVVSFVFAISALYLPRKKSIFIVILSIILYLFISGFDAPLVRAAIMSLLAFWAQSSGRLVTAWKTLLLAAGIMLAIEPDWVTDLGFILSFVSTASIMIFEKRIAKFLGFLPKWLKQGFSTSLSAQIGVAPILFVTFGRFNLLSPLINSLVLWTVPYIMILGALGGMLGIFLPFLGRVVLYICYPLAWFFAKTVSFFA
;
A
#
# COMPACT_ATOMS: atom_id res chain seq x y z
N MET A 1 -23.93 -21.70 15.27
CA MET A 1 -23.73 -21.10 13.92
C MET A 1 -22.71 -19.95 13.86
N LYS A 2 -22.54 -19.11 14.89
CA LYS A 2 -21.64 -17.92 14.82
C LYS A 2 -20.16 -18.22 14.55
N TYR A 3 -19.64 -19.39 14.96
CA TYR A 3 -18.24 -19.81 14.78
C TYR A 3 -18.02 -20.78 13.62
N PHE A 4 -19.10 -21.34 13.06
CA PHE A 4 -19.02 -22.39 12.04
C PHE A 4 -18.45 -21.88 10.72
N LEU A 5 -18.91 -20.71 10.25
CA LEU A 5 -18.35 -20.06 9.06
C LEU A 5 -16.85 -19.76 9.21
N TRP A 6 -16.39 -19.47 10.44
CA TRP A 6 -15.01 -19.11 10.74
C TRP A 6 -14.09 -20.33 10.78
N ILE A 7 -14.52 -21.39 11.44
CA ILE A 7 -13.81 -22.67 11.44
C ILE A 7 -13.75 -23.22 10.01
N PHE A 8 -14.87 -23.12 9.27
CA PHE A 8 -14.93 -23.53 7.87
C PHE A 8 -13.97 -22.73 6.97
N LEU A 9 -13.90 -21.40 7.12
CA LEU A 9 -12.96 -20.55 6.38
C LEU A 9 -11.50 -20.86 6.75
N ILE A 10 -11.19 -21.03 8.03
CA ILE A 10 -9.82 -21.39 8.48
C ILE A 10 -9.44 -22.75 7.90
N VAL A 11 -10.32 -23.75 8.00
CA VAL A 11 -10.10 -25.10 7.46
C VAL A 11 -9.92 -25.05 5.94
N LEU A 12 -10.74 -24.30 5.20
CA LEU A 12 -10.60 -24.14 3.75
C LEU A 12 -9.29 -23.47 3.36
N VAL A 13 -8.88 -22.42 4.08
CA VAL A 13 -7.62 -21.71 3.84
C VAL A 13 -6.44 -22.63 4.14
N THR A 14 -6.44 -23.34 5.27
CA THR A 14 -5.39 -24.31 5.59
C THR A 14 -5.37 -25.46 4.59
N PHE A 15 -6.53 -25.99 4.21
CA PHE A 15 -6.64 -27.06 3.23
C PHE A 15 -6.10 -26.62 1.87
N ARG A 16 -6.48 -25.42 1.39
CA ARG A 16 -5.94 -24.87 0.14
C ARG A 16 -4.43 -24.63 0.24
N TYR A 17 -3.95 -24.01 1.33
CA TYR A 17 -2.52 -23.76 1.58
C TYR A 17 -1.68 -25.03 1.44
N PHE A 18 -2.16 -26.16 1.96
CA PHE A 18 -1.46 -27.44 1.84
C PHE A 18 -1.71 -28.16 0.50
N SER A 19 -2.83 -27.90 -0.18
CA SER A 19 -3.23 -28.64 -1.39
C SER A 19 -2.73 -28.02 -2.70
N THR A 20 -2.39 -26.73 -2.74
CA THR A 20 -2.01 -26.03 -3.99
C THR A 20 -0.53 -25.72 -4.14
N ARG A 21 0.34 -26.08 -3.18
CA ARG A 21 1.78 -25.83 -3.34
C ARG A 21 2.30 -26.52 -4.61
N PRO A 22 2.88 -25.80 -5.58
CA PRO A 22 3.58 -26.41 -6.68
C PRO A 22 4.71 -27.25 -6.09
N VAL A 23 4.77 -28.52 -6.51
CA VAL A 23 5.78 -29.47 -6.07
C VAL A 23 7.08 -29.14 -6.81
N TYR A 24 7.72 -28.04 -6.43
CA TYR A 24 9.12 -27.81 -6.78
C TYR A 24 9.96 -28.63 -5.79
N GLN A 25 10.78 -29.55 -6.29
CA GLN A 25 11.60 -30.37 -5.41
C GLN A 25 12.81 -29.56 -4.97
N ASN A 26 13.20 -29.70 -3.69
CA ASN A 26 14.43 -29.10 -3.20
C ASN A 26 15.60 -29.64 -4.02
N GLY A 27 16.39 -28.73 -4.61
CA GLY A 27 17.49 -29.06 -5.50
C GLY A 27 17.24 -28.78 -6.99
N ASP A 28 15.99 -28.49 -7.40
CA ASP A 28 15.69 -28.15 -8.78
C ASP A 28 16.27 -26.77 -9.15
N THR A 29 16.98 -26.68 -10.28
CA THR A 29 17.34 -25.39 -10.88
C THR A 29 16.26 -24.98 -11.87
N ILE A 30 15.57 -23.89 -11.59
CA ILE A 30 14.45 -23.42 -12.40
C ILE A 30 14.69 -22.01 -12.93
N ARG A 31 14.14 -21.76 -14.11
CA ARG A 31 14.05 -20.44 -14.73
C ARG A 31 12.61 -19.96 -14.63
N ILE A 32 12.39 -18.85 -13.94
CA ILE A 32 11.07 -18.25 -13.75
C ILE A 32 11.01 -16.95 -14.51
N THR A 33 10.03 -16.84 -15.41
CA THR A 33 9.64 -15.57 -16.05
C THR A 33 8.38 -15.07 -15.36
N THR A 34 8.46 -13.91 -14.71
CA THR A 34 7.30 -13.34 -13.98
C THR A 34 7.16 -11.84 -14.22
N ILE A 35 5.97 -11.30 -13.97
CA ILE A 35 5.68 -9.87 -13.96
C ILE A 35 5.57 -9.43 -12.50
N ILE A 36 6.19 -8.30 -12.17
CA ILE A 36 6.20 -7.77 -10.82
C ILE A 36 4.89 -7.03 -10.53
N TYR A 37 4.04 -7.63 -9.70
CA TYR A 37 2.71 -7.10 -9.33
C TYR A 37 2.72 -6.21 -8.08
N SER A 38 3.85 -6.13 -7.37
CA SER A 38 4.04 -5.30 -6.16
C SER A 38 5.48 -4.80 -6.13
N ASP A 39 5.71 -3.56 -5.67
CA ASP A 39 7.07 -3.01 -5.61
C ASP A 39 7.94 -3.86 -4.65
N PRO A 40 9.11 -4.37 -5.08
CA PRO A 40 9.95 -5.23 -4.25
C PRO A 40 10.30 -4.61 -2.89
N THR A 41 10.41 -5.47 -1.87
CA THR A 41 10.86 -5.04 -0.55
C THR A 41 12.38 -4.96 -0.52
N ILE A 42 12.91 -3.77 -0.21
CA ILE A 42 14.35 -3.51 -0.19
C ILE A 42 14.89 -3.64 1.24
N TYR A 43 15.92 -4.47 1.41
CA TYR A 43 16.65 -4.67 2.66
C TYR A 43 18.14 -4.37 2.44
N GLY A 44 18.54 -3.11 2.69
CA GLY A 44 19.93 -2.71 2.50
C GLY A 44 20.41 -2.97 1.07
N ASN A 45 21.21 -4.02 0.87
CA ASN A 45 21.86 -4.36 -0.40
C ASN A 45 21.13 -5.45 -1.21
N TYR A 46 19.98 -5.95 -0.74
CA TYR A 46 19.19 -6.94 -1.47
C TYR A 46 17.72 -6.50 -1.57
N GLN A 47 17.05 -6.98 -2.61
CA GLN A 47 15.64 -6.79 -2.86
C GLN A 47 14.95 -8.15 -2.90
N THR A 48 13.72 -8.22 -2.36
CA THR A 48 12.94 -9.45 -2.31
C THR A 48 11.56 -9.25 -2.91
N PHE A 49 11.11 -10.20 -3.71
CA PHE A 49 9.77 -10.27 -4.27
C PHE A 49 9.35 -11.74 -4.41
N ASN A 50 8.07 -11.96 -4.67
CA ASN A 50 7.52 -13.28 -4.91
C ASN A 50 7.44 -13.54 -6.42
N ALA A 51 7.92 -14.70 -6.86
CA ALA A 51 7.85 -15.15 -8.25
C ALA A 51 7.40 -16.62 -8.26
N ALA A 52 6.26 -16.91 -8.89
CA ALA A 52 5.70 -18.26 -8.98
C ALA A 52 5.67 -19.01 -7.62
N GLU A 53 5.14 -18.35 -6.58
CA GLU A 53 5.03 -18.90 -5.21
C GLU A 53 6.38 -19.15 -4.49
N LEU A 54 7.48 -18.67 -5.08
CA LEU A 54 8.80 -18.72 -4.47
C LEU A 54 9.26 -17.32 -4.08
N LYS A 55 9.82 -17.21 -2.88
CA LYS A 55 10.45 -15.96 -2.43
C LYS A 55 11.83 -15.84 -3.07
N VAL A 56 11.99 -14.85 -3.93
CA VAL A 56 13.25 -14.55 -4.62
C VAL A 56 13.97 -13.44 -3.88
N SER A 57 15.28 -13.61 -3.66
CA SER A 57 16.16 -12.57 -3.10
C SER A 57 17.28 -12.28 -4.09
N LEU A 58 17.33 -11.05 -4.60
CA LEU A 58 18.33 -10.58 -5.57
C LEU A 58 19.17 -9.44 -4.99
N PRO A 59 20.37 -9.19 -5.52
CA PRO A 59 21.10 -7.95 -5.27
C PRO A 59 20.22 -6.73 -5.60
N LEU A 60 20.46 -5.61 -4.91
CA LEU A 60 19.69 -4.37 -5.12
C LEU A 60 19.78 -3.85 -6.56
N PHE A 61 20.92 -4.06 -7.24
CA PHE A 61 21.15 -3.60 -8.59
C PHE A 61 21.15 -4.77 -9.60
N PRO A 62 20.44 -4.64 -10.74
CA PRO A 62 19.57 -3.51 -11.12
C PRO A 62 18.28 -3.46 -10.27
N GLU A 63 17.78 -2.24 -10.02
CA GLU A 63 16.53 -2.05 -9.26
C GLU A 63 15.33 -2.53 -10.08
N ILE A 64 14.43 -3.27 -9.44
CA ILE A 64 13.23 -3.84 -10.04
C ILE A 64 12.01 -3.07 -9.52
N TYR A 65 11.08 -2.72 -10.40
CA TYR A 65 9.86 -1.99 -10.07
C TYR A 65 8.59 -2.72 -10.50
N TYR A 66 7.45 -2.27 -9.97
CA TYR A 66 6.13 -2.69 -10.43
C TYR A 66 5.98 -2.55 -11.95
N GLY A 67 5.51 -3.61 -12.59
CA GLY A 67 5.32 -3.68 -14.04
C GLY A 67 6.50 -4.29 -14.80
N ASP A 68 7.67 -4.42 -14.18
CA ASP A 68 8.81 -5.07 -14.84
C ASP A 68 8.55 -6.55 -15.07
N ARG A 69 8.95 -7.07 -16.24
CA ARG A 69 9.05 -8.49 -16.52
C ARG A 69 10.46 -8.94 -16.20
N VAL A 70 10.57 -9.89 -15.29
CA VAL A 70 11.84 -10.34 -14.72
C VAL A 70 12.04 -11.80 -15.03
N ILE A 71 13.23 -12.15 -15.52
CA ILE A 71 13.66 -13.54 -15.71
C ILE A 71 14.72 -13.85 -14.66
N VAL A 72 14.43 -14.82 -13.79
CA VAL A 72 15.32 -15.23 -12.70
C VAL A 72 15.62 -16.71 -12.79
N ASP A 73 16.91 -17.04 -12.69
CA ASP A 73 17.40 -18.40 -12.52
C ASP A 73 17.80 -18.64 -11.07
N GLY A 74 17.48 -19.80 -10.50
CA GLY A 74 17.99 -20.16 -9.18
C GLY A 74 17.63 -21.58 -8.77
N LEU A 75 18.19 -21.99 -7.64
CA LEU A 75 17.97 -23.30 -7.06
C LEU A 75 16.84 -23.24 -6.04
N VAL A 76 15.85 -24.11 -6.17
CA VAL A 76 14.74 -24.20 -5.21
C VAL A 76 15.24 -24.89 -3.94
N ASP A 77 15.11 -24.19 -2.82
CA ASP A 77 15.36 -24.75 -1.50
C ASP A 77 14.38 -24.16 -0.47
N ASP A 78 13.53 -25.01 0.07
CA ASP A 78 12.57 -24.72 1.14
C ASP A 78 11.64 -23.52 0.82
N GLY A 79 11.03 -23.55 -0.38
CA GLY A 79 10.11 -22.49 -0.85
C GLY A 79 10.79 -21.16 -1.18
N LYS A 80 12.13 -21.14 -1.27
CA LYS A 80 12.93 -19.97 -1.66
C LYS A 80 13.79 -20.28 -2.86
N LEU A 81 14.03 -19.26 -3.68
CA LEU A 81 15.01 -19.35 -4.76
C LEU A 81 16.38 -18.91 -4.22
N ARG A 82 17.27 -19.87 -3.97
CA ARG A 82 18.66 -19.62 -3.55
C ARG A 82 19.56 -19.42 -4.75
N ASN A 83 20.64 -18.65 -4.56
CA ASN A 83 21.58 -18.25 -5.61
C ASN A 83 20.89 -17.66 -6.84
N ALA A 84 19.79 -16.94 -6.60
CA ALA A 84 19.00 -16.32 -7.64
C ALA A 84 19.88 -15.36 -8.45
N LYS A 85 19.90 -15.54 -9.77
CA LYS A 85 20.57 -14.65 -10.72
C LYS A 85 19.52 -14.05 -11.62
N LEU A 86 19.57 -12.72 -11.71
CA LEU A 86 18.76 -11.97 -12.65
C LEU A 86 19.36 -12.10 -14.05
N ILE A 87 18.59 -12.61 -15.00
CA ILE A 87 19.02 -12.75 -16.39
C ILE A 87 18.67 -11.49 -17.17
N SER A 88 17.42 -11.04 -17.08
CA SER A 88 16.94 -9.85 -17.75
C SER A 88 15.81 -9.19 -16.97
N VAL A 89 15.72 -7.88 -17.17
CA VAL A 89 14.58 -7.05 -16.77
C VAL A 89 14.10 -6.38 -18.05
N ASP A 90 12.93 -6.80 -18.52
CA ASP A 90 12.24 -6.17 -19.63
C ASP A 90 11.14 -5.28 -19.06
N ALA A 91 11.12 -3.99 -19.41
CA ALA A 91 10.00 -3.13 -19.06
C ALA A 91 8.74 -3.66 -19.76
N PHE A 92 7.78 -4.19 -18.99
CA PHE A 92 6.52 -4.67 -19.55
C PHE A 92 5.42 -3.63 -19.33
N GLU A 93 5.03 -2.98 -20.42
CA GLU A 93 3.91 -2.04 -20.44
C GLU A 93 2.57 -2.78 -20.43
N GLY A 94 2.16 -3.31 -19.28
CA GLY A 94 0.75 -3.59 -19.01
C GLY A 94 -0.07 -2.29 -19.05
N PHE A 95 -1.38 -2.37 -19.33
CA PHE A 95 -2.26 -1.20 -19.41
C PHE A 95 -2.19 -0.29 -18.16
N GLY A 96 -2.03 -0.87 -16.97
CA GLY A 96 -1.86 -0.12 -15.72
C GLY A 96 -0.48 0.52 -15.55
N SER A 97 0.60 -0.15 -15.97
CA SER A 97 1.97 0.38 -15.82
C SER A 97 2.22 1.53 -16.79
N GLY A 98 1.73 1.48 -18.03
CA GLY A 98 1.89 2.58 -18.98
C GLY A 98 1.19 3.88 -18.52
N ILE A 99 -0.02 3.78 -17.93
CA ILE A 99 -0.69 4.95 -17.34
C ILE A 99 0.07 5.46 -16.12
N ARG A 100 0.51 4.55 -15.24
CA ARG A 100 1.30 4.89 -14.05
C ARG A 100 2.56 5.68 -14.44
N GLU A 101 3.33 5.20 -15.42
CA GLU A 101 4.56 5.87 -15.86
C GLU A 101 4.30 7.24 -16.46
N ARG A 102 3.28 7.40 -17.31
CA ARG A 102 2.89 8.72 -17.83
C ARG A 102 2.53 9.73 -16.73
N ILE A 103 1.83 9.28 -15.69
CA ILE A 103 1.51 10.14 -14.55
C ILE A 103 2.78 10.51 -13.77
N ILE A 104 3.66 9.54 -13.53
CA ILE A 104 4.94 9.77 -12.85
C ILE A 104 5.80 10.79 -13.60
N ASP A 105 5.93 10.63 -14.91
CA ASP A 105 6.68 11.55 -15.77
C ASP A 105 6.07 12.95 -15.73
N PHE A 106 4.74 13.05 -15.77
CA PHE A 106 4.04 14.33 -15.64
C PHE A 106 4.30 15.02 -14.30
N TYR A 107 4.35 14.26 -13.19
CA TYR A 107 4.74 14.80 -11.89
C TYR A 107 6.16 15.34 -11.90
N GLN A 108 7.13 14.60 -12.47
CA GLN A 108 8.53 15.01 -12.55
C GLN A 108 8.76 16.25 -13.42
N GLN A 109 7.99 16.38 -14.51
CA GLN A 109 8.07 17.55 -15.39
C GLN A 109 7.43 18.81 -14.78
N THR A 110 6.55 18.65 -13.78
CA THR A 110 5.76 19.75 -13.22
C THR A 110 6.28 20.21 -11.86
N LEU A 111 6.68 19.28 -10.99
CA LEU A 111 7.08 19.56 -9.62
C LEU A 111 8.58 19.33 -9.45
N PRO A 112 9.29 20.17 -8.66
CA PRO A 112 10.68 19.91 -8.33
C PRO A 112 10.80 18.70 -7.39
N GLN A 113 11.97 18.06 -7.39
CA GLN A 113 12.30 17.05 -6.39
C GLN A 113 12.60 17.72 -5.04
N PRO A 114 12.26 17.08 -3.89
CA PRO A 114 11.67 15.75 -3.73
C PRO A 114 10.13 15.69 -3.82
N MET A 115 9.45 16.81 -4.11
CA MET A 115 7.97 16.86 -4.11
C MET A 115 7.35 15.98 -5.18
N ALA A 116 7.93 15.90 -6.38
CA ALA A 116 7.48 14.98 -7.42
C ALA A 116 7.53 13.52 -6.95
N GLY A 117 8.63 13.10 -6.35
CA GLY A 117 8.78 11.76 -5.76
C GLY A 117 7.80 11.51 -4.63
N LEU A 118 7.59 12.49 -3.75
CA LEU A 118 6.63 12.40 -2.65
C LEU A 118 5.19 12.23 -3.14
N VAL A 119 4.76 13.05 -4.11
CA VAL A 119 3.41 12.96 -4.69
C VAL A 119 3.25 11.59 -5.38
N SER A 120 4.23 11.17 -6.18
CA SER A 120 4.27 9.87 -6.84
C SER A 120 4.13 8.70 -5.85
N GLY A 121 4.86 8.74 -4.74
CA GLY A 121 4.76 7.74 -3.68
C GLY A 121 3.39 7.73 -3.01
N ILE A 122 2.89 8.90 -2.61
CA ILE A 122 1.60 9.00 -1.91
C ILE A 122 0.44 8.58 -2.82
N THR A 123 0.42 8.99 -4.08
CA THR A 123 -0.72 8.74 -4.98
C THR A 123 -0.65 7.34 -5.60
N LEU A 124 0.50 6.96 -6.15
CA LEU A 124 0.68 5.75 -6.97
C LEU A 124 1.47 4.65 -6.25
N GLY A 125 2.02 4.90 -5.07
CA GLY A 125 2.88 3.96 -4.36
C GLY A 125 4.29 3.83 -4.92
N SER A 126 4.65 4.62 -5.94
CA SER A 126 5.91 4.45 -6.65
C SER A 126 7.08 5.06 -5.89
N LYS A 127 8.10 4.23 -5.65
CA LYS A 127 9.37 4.63 -5.05
C LYS A 127 10.43 5.09 -6.07
N LYS A 128 10.19 4.82 -7.37
CA LYS A 128 11.13 5.02 -8.49
C LYS A 128 11.70 6.45 -8.57
N THR A 129 10.93 7.43 -8.11
CA THR A 129 11.25 8.85 -8.27
C THR A 129 11.68 9.55 -6.99
N LEU A 130 11.76 8.83 -5.86
CA LEU A 130 12.24 9.35 -4.59
C LEU A 130 13.77 9.41 -4.60
N THR A 131 14.34 10.56 -4.25
CA THR A 131 15.79 10.66 -4.09
C THR A 131 16.26 9.80 -2.90
N ALA A 132 17.44 9.19 -2.99
CA ALA A 132 17.97 8.32 -1.95
C ALA A 132 18.07 9.04 -0.59
N GLU A 133 18.48 10.30 -0.60
CA GLU A 133 18.54 11.17 0.59
C GLU A 133 17.16 11.35 1.23
N PHE A 134 16.15 11.74 0.44
CA PHE A 134 14.80 11.94 0.97
C PHE A 134 14.18 10.63 1.45
N TRP A 135 14.44 9.52 0.76
CA TRP A 135 13.98 8.20 1.20
C TRP A 135 14.60 7.79 2.54
N GLN A 136 15.87 8.12 2.78
CA GLN A 136 16.50 7.90 4.07
C GLN A 136 15.87 8.76 5.16
N ASN A 137 15.55 10.03 4.86
CA ASN A 137 14.85 10.91 5.81
C ASN A 137 13.46 10.39 6.17
N VAL A 138 12.72 9.89 5.17
CA VAL A 138 11.40 9.27 5.34
C VAL A 138 11.47 8.00 6.20
N LYS A 139 12.52 7.19 6.03
CA LYS A 139 12.78 6.01 6.87
C LYS A 139 13.14 6.41 8.30
N ASN A 140 14.05 7.36 8.48
CA ASN A 140 14.51 7.82 9.79
C ASN A 140 13.37 8.40 10.64
N THR A 141 12.49 9.18 10.02
CA THR A 141 11.33 9.79 10.68
C THR A 141 10.16 8.82 10.91
N GLY A 142 10.22 7.60 10.37
CA GLY A 142 9.19 6.57 10.52
C GLY A 142 7.91 6.84 9.71
N VAL A 143 7.93 7.80 8.78
CA VAL A 143 6.77 8.15 7.93
C VAL A 143 6.73 7.36 6.62
N ALA A 144 7.64 6.39 6.42
CA ALA A 144 7.72 5.57 5.21
C ALA A 144 6.41 4.87 4.85
N HIS A 145 5.64 4.42 5.85
CA HIS A 145 4.33 3.78 5.64
C HIS A 145 3.24 4.74 5.13
N VAL A 146 3.47 6.06 5.21
CA VAL A 146 2.57 7.11 4.68
C VAL A 146 2.98 7.47 3.25
N VAL A 147 4.29 7.51 2.98
CA VAL A 147 4.85 7.86 1.66
C VAL A 147 4.71 6.72 0.65
N VAL A 148 4.75 5.47 1.10
CA VAL A 148 4.44 4.30 0.27
C VAL A 148 2.94 4.06 0.31
N ALA A 149 2.35 3.60 -0.81
CA ALA A 149 0.91 3.45 -0.89
C ALA A 149 0.37 2.56 0.25
N SER A 150 -0.61 3.11 0.97
CA SER A 150 -1.20 2.49 2.15
C SER A 150 -2.67 2.18 1.93
N GLY A 151 -3.27 1.33 2.76
CA GLY A 151 -4.72 1.07 2.67
C GLY A 151 -5.60 2.33 2.85
N THR A 152 -5.07 3.38 3.48
CA THR A 152 -5.74 4.67 3.65
C THR A 152 -5.94 5.39 2.32
N ASN A 153 -5.00 5.21 1.38
CA ASN A 153 -5.05 5.78 0.04
C ASN A 153 -6.30 5.33 -0.73
N VAL A 154 -6.56 4.02 -0.71
CA VAL A 154 -7.77 3.43 -1.29
C VAL A 154 -9.02 4.03 -0.64
N THR A 155 -9.01 4.23 0.67
CA THR A 155 -10.14 4.82 1.40
C THR A 155 -10.39 6.27 0.97
N PHE A 156 -9.35 7.06 0.74
CA PHE A 156 -9.48 8.43 0.24
C PHE A 156 -10.05 8.48 -1.18
N VAL A 157 -9.53 7.64 -2.09
CA VAL A 157 -10.05 7.53 -3.46
C VAL A 157 -11.53 7.15 -3.43
N VAL A 158 -11.89 6.12 -2.67
CA VAL A 158 -13.28 5.66 -2.49
C VAL A 158 -14.18 6.78 -1.97
N SER A 159 -13.75 7.47 -0.91
CA SER A 159 -14.56 8.52 -0.27
C SER A 159 -14.78 9.71 -1.20
N PHE A 160 -13.73 10.11 -1.93
CA PHE A 160 -13.77 11.21 -2.88
C PHE A 160 -14.67 10.89 -4.08
N VAL A 161 -14.47 9.73 -4.72
CA VAL A 161 -15.27 9.29 -5.87
C VAL A 161 -16.73 9.10 -5.46
N PHE A 162 -16.98 8.53 -4.28
CA PHE A 162 -18.34 8.38 -3.77
C PHE A 162 -19.00 9.73 -3.51
N ALA A 163 -18.31 10.68 -2.87
CA ALA A 163 -18.87 12.00 -2.57
C ALA A 163 -19.28 12.77 -3.83
N ILE A 164 -18.44 12.76 -4.87
CA ILE A 164 -18.76 13.43 -6.15
C ILE A 164 -19.88 12.68 -6.87
N SER A 165 -19.76 11.36 -7.03
CA SER A 165 -20.77 10.60 -7.77
C SER A 165 -22.12 10.58 -7.07
N ALA A 166 -22.18 10.63 -5.74
CA ALA A 166 -23.44 10.71 -4.99
C ALA A 166 -24.16 12.06 -5.14
N LEU A 167 -23.44 13.12 -5.52
CA LEU A 167 -24.03 14.45 -5.76
C LEU A 167 -24.83 14.49 -7.07
N TYR A 168 -24.36 13.78 -8.10
CA TYR A 168 -24.92 13.85 -9.47
C TYR A 168 -25.67 12.60 -9.91
N LEU A 169 -25.47 11.45 -9.25
CA LEU A 169 -26.03 10.16 -9.67
C LEU A 169 -26.81 9.48 -8.55
N PRO A 170 -27.80 8.62 -8.89
CA PRO A 170 -28.46 7.77 -7.93
C PRO A 170 -27.46 6.79 -7.29
N ARG A 171 -27.64 6.54 -5.99
CA ARG A 171 -26.73 5.76 -5.14
C ARG A 171 -26.23 4.45 -5.75
N LYS A 172 -27.08 3.71 -6.47
CA LYS A 172 -26.68 2.44 -7.12
C LYS A 172 -25.61 2.65 -8.19
N LYS A 173 -25.71 3.72 -8.99
CA LYS A 173 -24.70 4.07 -10.01
C LYS A 173 -23.41 4.59 -9.35
N SER A 174 -23.53 5.37 -8.29
CA SER A 174 -22.38 5.85 -7.50
C SER A 174 -21.56 4.70 -6.94
N ILE A 175 -22.21 3.67 -6.38
CA ILE A 175 -21.53 2.46 -5.89
C ILE A 175 -20.77 1.74 -7.01
N PHE A 176 -21.39 1.60 -8.19
CA PHE A 176 -20.73 0.97 -9.34
C PHE A 176 -19.47 1.74 -9.78
N ILE A 177 -19.55 3.07 -9.85
CA ILE A 177 -18.41 3.94 -10.18
C ILE A 177 -17.29 3.80 -9.14
N VAL A 178 -17.64 3.71 -7.86
CA VAL A 178 -16.65 3.51 -6.79
C VAL A 178 -15.95 2.17 -6.92
N ILE A 179 -16.69 1.08 -7.17
CA ILE A 179 -16.09 -0.25 -7.38
C ILE A 179 -15.13 -0.21 -8.57
N LEU A 180 -15.55 0.41 -9.67
CA LEU A 180 -14.69 0.58 -10.85
C LEU A 180 -13.43 1.39 -10.52
N SER A 181 -13.55 2.46 -9.72
CA SER A 181 -12.42 3.29 -9.31
C SER A 181 -11.42 2.54 -8.43
N ILE A 182 -11.88 1.65 -7.54
CA ILE A 182 -11.02 0.80 -6.71
C ILE A 182 -10.19 -0.13 -7.60
N ILE A 183 -10.85 -0.80 -8.56
CA ILE A 183 -10.19 -1.74 -9.47
C ILE A 183 -9.14 -1.00 -10.30
N LEU A 184 -9.52 0.14 -10.89
CA LEU A 184 -8.58 0.96 -11.67
C LEU A 184 -7.40 1.43 -10.81
N TYR A 185 -7.65 1.87 -9.59
CA TYR A 185 -6.60 2.30 -8.66
C TYR A 185 -5.61 1.18 -8.32
N LEU A 186 -6.08 -0.06 -8.13
CA LEU A 186 -5.21 -1.22 -7.91
C LEU A 186 -4.34 -1.53 -9.13
N PHE A 187 -4.87 -1.45 -10.35
CA PHE A 187 -4.08 -1.67 -11.56
C PHE A 187 -2.99 -0.61 -11.77
N ILE A 188 -3.26 0.63 -11.36
CA ILE A 188 -2.30 1.73 -11.46
C ILE A 188 -1.25 1.66 -10.33
N SER A 189 -1.69 1.45 -9.09
CA SER A 189 -0.81 1.55 -7.90
C SER A 189 -0.09 0.24 -7.57
N GLY A 190 -0.58 -0.88 -8.08
CA GLY A 190 -0.08 -2.21 -7.79
C GLY A 190 -0.91 -2.97 -6.76
N PHE A 191 -0.58 -4.24 -6.59
CA PHE A 191 -1.34 -5.22 -5.79
C PHE A 191 -0.68 -5.49 -4.43
N ASP A 192 -0.10 -4.46 -3.80
CA ASP A 192 0.46 -4.59 -2.46
C ASP A 192 -0.61 -5.02 -1.45
N ALA A 193 -0.25 -5.88 -0.49
CA ALA A 193 -1.20 -6.45 0.48
C ALA A 193 -2.06 -5.39 1.23
N PRO A 194 -1.52 -4.23 1.67
CA PRO A 194 -2.33 -3.19 2.31
C PRO A 194 -3.42 -2.58 1.40
N LEU A 195 -3.14 -2.47 0.10
CA LEU A 195 -4.05 -1.92 -0.91
C LEU A 195 -5.16 -2.93 -1.23
N VAL A 196 -4.78 -4.19 -1.50
CA VAL A 196 -5.73 -5.27 -1.78
C VAL A 196 -6.70 -5.46 -0.62
N ARG A 197 -6.18 -5.48 0.62
CA ARG A 197 -7.02 -5.54 1.81
C ARG A 197 -8.01 -4.38 1.86
N ALA A 198 -7.54 -3.15 1.68
CA ALA A 198 -8.41 -1.97 1.73
C ALA A 198 -9.50 -2.03 0.65
N ALA A 199 -9.16 -2.45 -0.57
CA ALA A 199 -10.10 -2.66 -1.65
C ALA A 199 -11.19 -3.68 -1.28
N ILE A 200 -10.80 -4.85 -0.74
CA ILE A 200 -11.75 -5.88 -0.30
C ILE A 200 -12.63 -5.33 0.83
N MET A 201 -12.06 -4.65 1.82
CA MET A 201 -12.83 -4.06 2.92
C MET A 201 -13.82 -3.00 2.44
N SER A 202 -13.42 -2.15 1.49
CA SER A 202 -14.31 -1.16 0.86
C SER A 202 -15.44 -1.84 0.09
N LEU A 203 -15.15 -2.87 -0.70
CA LEU A 203 -16.16 -3.62 -1.45
C LEU A 203 -17.18 -4.28 -0.51
N LEU A 204 -16.70 -4.91 0.57
CA LEU A 204 -17.55 -5.50 1.59
C LEU A 204 -18.42 -4.46 2.30
N ALA A 205 -17.88 -3.26 2.56
CA ALA A 205 -18.63 -2.17 3.17
C ALA A 205 -19.77 -1.68 2.26
N PHE A 206 -19.53 -1.51 0.96
CA PHE A 206 -20.57 -1.14 0.00
C PHE A 206 -21.61 -2.24 -0.20
N TRP A 207 -21.18 -3.51 -0.22
CA TRP A 207 -22.08 -4.65 -0.33
C TRP A 207 -22.97 -4.81 0.91
N ALA A 208 -22.41 -4.60 2.10
CA ALA A 208 -23.16 -4.56 3.35
C ALA A 208 -24.22 -3.46 3.33
N GLN A 209 -23.81 -2.27 2.88
CA GLN A 209 -24.68 -1.11 2.79
C GLN A 209 -25.81 -1.29 1.77
N SER A 210 -25.55 -1.90 0.61
CA SER A 210 -26.58 -2.20 -0.40
C SER A 210 -27.57 -3.28 0.08
N SER A 211 -27.10 -4.21 0.91
CA SER A 211 -27.92 -5.27 1.51
C SER A 211 -28.65 -4.83 2.79
N GLY A 212 -28.51 -3.57 3.21
CA GLY A 212 -29.10 -3.05 4.46
C GLY A 212 -28.52 -3.68 5.74
N ARG A 213 -27.34 -4.31 5.67
CA ARG A 213 -26.70 -5.01 6.79
C ARG A 213 -25.65 -4.14 7.47
N LEU A 214 -25.68 -4.10 8.80
CA LEU A 214 -24.61 -3.52 9.61
C LEU A 214 -23.46 -4.53 9.74
N VAL A 215 -22.34 -4.26 9.06
CA VAL A 215 -21.11 -5.05 9.23
C VAL A 215 -20.15 -4.28 10.13
N THR A 216 -19.74 -4.92 11.23
CA THR A 216 -18.73 -4.39 12.14
C THR A 216 -17.35 -4.48 11.50
N ALA A 217 -16.50 -3.46 11.70
CA ALA A 217 -15.14 -3.42 11.16
C ALA A 217 -14.32 -4.69 11.43
N TRP A 218 -14.50 -5.36 12.59
CA TRP A 218 -13.83 -6.62 12.92
C TRP A 218 -14.20 -7.77 11.97
N LYS A 219 -15.48 -7.88 11.62
CA LYS A 219 -15.96 -8.89 10.67
C LYS A 219 -15.40 -8.63 9.28
N THR A 220 -15.37 -7.36 8.87
CA THR A 220 -14.80 -6.97 7.58
C THR A 220 -13.31 -7.28 7.51
N LEU A 221 -12.56 -7.01 8.58
CA LEU A 221 -11.12 -7.30 8.64
C LEU A 221 -10.86 -8.81 8.53
N LEU A 222 -11.56 -9.64 9.32
CA LEU A 222 -11.36 -11.08 9.29
C LEU A 222 -11.85 -11.71 7.98
N LEU A 223 -12.95 -11.21 7.40
CA LEU A 223 -13.43 -11.68 6.10
C LEU A 223 -12.45 -11.29 4.98
N ALA A 224 -11.87 -10.09 5.04
CA ALA A 224 -10.82 -9.68 4.11
C ALA A 224 -9.58 -10.59 4.23
N ALA A 225 -9.13 -10.93 5.44
CA ALA A 225 -8.05 -11.90 5.65
C ALA A 225 -8.38 -13.26 5.02
N GLY A 226 -9.59 -13.76 5.26
CA GLY A 226 -10.05 -15.04 4.70
C GLY A 226 -10.09 -15.04 3.17
N ILE A 227 -10.62 -13.99 2.55
CA ILE A 227 -10.66 -13.85 1.08
C ILE A 227 -9.24 -13.75 0.53
N MET A 228 -8.38 -12.96 1.15
CA MET A 228 -6.99 -12.77 0.71
C MET A 228 -6.20 -14.08 0.74
N LEU A 229 -6.22 -14.79 1.88
CA LEU A 229 -5.54 -16.07 2.04
C LEU A 229 -6.18 -17.20 1.23
N ALA A 230 -7.48 -17.08 0.92
CA ALA A 230 -8.14 -17.99 -0.01
C ALA A 230 -7.72 -17.73 -1.45
N ILE A 231 -7.23 -16.55 -1.84
CA ILE A 231 -6.72 -16.28 -3.19
C ILE A 231 -5.24 -16.68 -3.26
N GLU A 232 -4.43 -16.08 -2.39
CA GLU A 232 -2.99 -16.24 -2.32
C GLU A 232 -2.57 -16.61 -0.89
N PRO A 233 -2.35 -17.90 -0.60
CA PRO A 233 -2.08 -18.37 0.74
C PRO A 233 -0.72 -17.88 1.28
N ASP A 234 0.24 -17.57 0.41
CA ASP A 234 1.59 -17.12 0.79
C ASP A 234 1.63 -15.75 1.47
N TRP A 235 0.57 -14.94 1.30
CA TRP A 235 0.43 -13.67 1.99
C TRP A 235 0.48 -13.79 3.51
N VAL A 236 0.24 -14.97 4.10
CA VAL A 236 0.40 -15.19 5.55
C VAL A 236 1.83 -14.93 6.03
N THR A 237 2.82 -15.13 5.16
CA THR A 237 4.24 -14.87 5.45
C THR A 237 4.73 -13.52 4.93
N ASP A 238 3.88 -12.80 4.19
CA ASP A 238 4.20 -11.48 3.68
C ASP A 238 4.22 -10.45 4.81
N LEU A 239 5.30 -9.69 4.87
CA LEU A 239 5.48 -8.69 5.92
C LEU A 239 4.47 -7.55 5.77
N GLY A 240 4.14 -7.16 4.54
CA GLY A 240 3.13 -6.14 4.26
C GLY A 240 1.75 -6.55 4.76
N PHE A 241 1.35 -7.80 4.52
CA PHE A 241 0.12 -8.38 5.06
C PHE A 241 0.11 -8.34 6.59
N ILE A 242 1.14 -8.90 7.24
CA ILE A 242 1.23 -8.95 8.71
C ILE A 242 1.14 -7.54 9.32
N LEU A 243 1.99 -6.62 8.86
CA LEU A 243 2.03 -5.25 9.36
C LEU A 243 0.69 -4.54 9.17
N SER A 244 0.05 -4.75 8.02
CA SER A 244 -1.23 -4.13 7.68
C SER A 244 -2.35 -4.62 8.60
N PHE A 245 -2.53 -5.93 8.75
CA PHE A 245 -3.59 -6.51 9.58
C PHE A 245 -3.39 -6.21 11.06
N VAL A 246 -2.15 -6.34 11.57
CA VAL A 246 -1.82 -6.02 12.96
C VAL A 246 -2.04 -4.53 13.24
N SER A 247 -1.60 -3.64 12.35
CA SER A 247 -1.83 -2.19 12.48
C SER A 247 -3.32 -1.87 12.61
N THR A 248 -4.15 -2.40 11.70
CA THR A 248 -5.59 -2.12 11.71
C THR A 248 -6.30 -2.72 12.92
N ALA A 249 -5.95 -3.95 13.33
CA ALA A 249 -6.45 -4.53 14.56
C ALA A 249 -6.08 -3.68 15.79
N SER A 250 -4.84 -3.21 15.85
CA SER A 250 -4.34 -2.37 16.94
C SER A 250 -5.07 -1.02 17.01
N ILE A 251 -5.27 -0.35 15.87
CA ILE A 251 -6.09 0.87 15.78
C ILE A 251 -7.49 0.62 16.36
N MET A 252 -8.14 -0.47 15.95
CA MET A 252 -9.50 -0.79 16.39
C MET A 252 -9.63 -1.07 17.89
N ILE A 253 -8.57 -1.55 18.55
CA ILE A 253 -8.54 -1.82 19.99
C ILE A 253 -8.20 -0.56 20.78
N PHE A 254 -7.15 0.16 20.38
CA PHE A 254 -6.51 1.16 21.22
C PHE A 254 -6.93 2.61 20.91
N GLU A 255 -7.35 2.92 19.69
CA GLU A 255 -7.57 4.31 19.24
C GLU A 255 -8.57 5.05 20.13
N LYS A 256 -9.71 4.43 20.46
CA LYS A 256 -10.72 5.08 21.31
C LYS A 256 -10.21 5.37 22.72
N ARG A 257 -9.39 4.48 23.29
CA ARG A 257 -8.82 4.64 24.64
C ARG A 257 -7.75 5.73 24.65
N ILE A 258 -6.86 5.70 23.66
CA ILE A 258 -5.78 6.68 23.49
C ILE A 258 -6.36 8.06 23.22
N ALA A 259 -7.35 8.18 22.32
CA ALA A 259 -8.04 9.43 22.08
C ALA A 259 -8.72 9.97 23.36
N LYS A 260 -9.26 9.12 24.23
CA LYS A 260 -9.83 9.59 25.50
C LYS A 260 -8.75 10.16 26.42
N PHE A 261 -7.60 9.50 26.50
CA PHE A 261 -6.46 9.95 27.31
C PHE A 261 -5.84 11.26 26.78
N LEU A 262 -5.77 11.43 25.46
CA LEU A 262 -5.30 12.64 24.77
C LEU A 262 -6.40 13.73 24.69
N GLY A 263 -7.27 13.81 25.69
CA GLY A 263 -8.34 14.80 25.78
C GLY A 263 -7.85 16.25 25.71
N PHE A 264 -6.61 16.49 26.13
CA PHE A 264 -5.97 17.80 26.19
C PHE A 264 -5.47 18.33 24.83
N LEU A 265 -5.36 17.48 23.80
CA LEU A 265 -4.89 17.88 22.48
C LEU A 265 -6.03 18.46 21.62
N PRO A 266 -5.73 19.43 20.73
CA PRO A 266 -6.71 19.94 19.77
C PRO A 266 -7.16 18.83 18.81
N LYS A 267 -8.42 18.88 18.36
CA LYS A 267 -9.07 17.81 17.57
C LYS A 267 -8.24 17.36 16.35
N TRP A 268 -7.63 18.31 15.65
CA TRP A 268 -6.86 18.05 14.42
C TRP A 268 -5.58 17.23 14.68
N LEU A 269 -4.89 17.46 15.81
CA LEU A 269 -3.69 16.71 16.18
C LEU A 269 -4.06 15.39 16.90
N LYS A 270 -5.11 15.44 17.71
CA LYS A 270 -5.56 14.32 18.53
C LYS A 270 -5.85 13.06 17.71
N GLN A 271 -6.54 13.20 16.58
CA GLN A 271 -6.92 12.05 15.76
C GLN A 271 -5.69 11.39 15.14
N GLY A 272 -4.85 12.16 14.42
CA GLY A 272 -3.63 11.64 13.79
C GLY A 272 -2.67 11.00 14.79
N PHE A 273 -2.44 11.66 15.92
CA PHE A 273 -1.57 11.13 16.98
C PHE A 273 -2.14 9.85 17.60
N SER A 274 -3.44 9.81 17.88
CA SER A 274 -4.10 8.63 18.46
C SER A 274 -4.05 7.44 17.50
N THR A 275 -4.37 7.64 16.22
CA THR A 275 -4.32 6.57 15.22
C THR A 275 -2.88 6.07 15.04
N SER A 276 -1.90 6.98 14.94
CA SER A 276 -0.49 6.61 14.78
C SER A 276 0.07 5.85 15.98
N LEU A 277 -0.20 6.33 17.20
CA LEU A 277 0.24 5.66 18.43
C LEU A 277 -0.41 4.27 18.55
N SER A 278 -1.71 4.16 18.21
CA SER A 278 -2.41 2.88 18.23
C SER A 278 -1.81 1.88 17.24
N ALA A 279 -1.51 2.30 16.02
CA ALA A 279 -0.86 1.47 15.03
C ALA A 279 0.51 1.00 15.51
N GLN A 280 1.32 1.92 16.07
CA GLN A 280 2.67 1.62 16.52
C GLN A 280 2.71 0.65 17.70
N ILE A 281 1.75 0.67 18.62
CA ILE A 281 1.70 -0.32 19.72
C ILE A 281 1.67 -1.75 19.19
N GLY A 282 0.91 -2.01 18.11
CA GLY A 282 0.84 -3.33 17.50
C GLY A 282 2.04 -3.65 16.61
N VAL A 283 2.54 -2.65 15.88
CA VAL A 283 3.53 -2.85 14.82
C VAL A 283 4.98 -2.75 15.32
N ALA A 284 5.25 -1.99 16.38
CA ALA A 284 6.61 -1.74 16.89
C ALA A 284 7.38 -3.02 17.24
N PRO A 285 6.80 -4.03 17.92
CA PRO A 285 7.52 -5.28 18.21
C PRO A 285 7.96 -6.00 16.93
N ILE A 286 7.11 -6.00 15.91
CA ILE A 286 7.38 -6.65 14.62
C ILE A 286 8.51 -5.90 13.90
N LEU A 287 8.43 -4.56 13.83
CA LEU A 287 9.46 -3.74 13.21
C LEU A 287 10.80 -3.85 13.94
N PHE A 288 10.80 -3.93 15.28
CA PHE A 288 12.01 -4.08 16.07
C PHE A 288 12.70 -5.41 15.78
N VAL A 289 11.95 -6.50 15.75
CA VAL A 289 12.48 -7.85 15.44
C VAL A 289 12.97 -7.95 13.99
N THR A 290 12.27 -7.31 13.03
CA THR A 290 12.60 -7.41 11.60
C THR A 290 13.68 -6.45 11.12
N PHE A 291 13.68 -5.20 11.59
CA PHE A 291 14.54 -4.14 11.09
C PHE A 291 15.50 -3.56 12.12
N GLY A 292 15.34 -3.88 13.42
CA GLY A 292 16.20 -3.38 14.50
C GLY A 292 16.18 -1.85 14.67
N ARG A 293 15.23 -1.15 14.06
CA ARG A 293 15.13 0.32 14.09
C ARG A 293 13.70 0.75 14.42
N PHE A 294 13.56 1.68 15.36
CA PHE A 294 12.29 2.28 15.72
C PHE A 294 12.50 3.75 16.14
N ASN A 295 11.70 4.66 15.59
CA ASN A 295 11.74 6.08 15.96
C ASN A 295 10.58 6.43 16.90
N LEU A 296 10.89 6.77 18.15
CA LEU A 296 9.91 7.17 19.16
C LEU A 296 9.18 8.47 18.82
N LEU A 297 9.79 9.35 18.01
CA LEU A 297 9.18 10.60 17.56
C LEU A 297 8.23 10.39 16.37
N SER A 298 8.13 9.18 15.83
CA SER A 298 7.28 8.90 14.68
C SER A 298 5.81 9.29 14.88
N PRO A 299 5.12 9.04 16.02
CA PRO A 299 3.74 9.50 16.23
C PRO A 299 3.58 11.02 16.11
N LEU A 300 4.56 11.78 16.61
CA LEU A 300 4.54 13.23 16.58
C LEU A 300 4.69 13.73 15.13
N ILE A 301 5.70 13.21 14.41
CA ILE A 301 5.96 13.59 13.02
C ILE A 301 4.78 13.18 12.14
N ASN A 302 4.26 11.97 12.31
CA ASN A 302 3.05 11.52 11.60
C ASN A 302 1.90 12.50 11.87
N SER A 303 1.63 12.87 13.12
CA SER A 303 0.52 13.77 13.41
C SER A 303 0.67 15.17 12.81
N LEU A 304 1.90 15.67 12.69
CA LEU A 304 2.19 16.97 12.05
C LEU A 304 1.99 16.93 10.54
N VAL A 305 2.13 15.76 9.93
CA VAL A 305 2.18 15.63 8.48
C VAL A 305 0.92 14.97 7.90
N LEU A 306 0.26 14.08 8.64
CA LEU A 306 -0.85 13.23 8.18
C LEU A 306 -2.05 14.04 7.68
N TRP A 307 -2.28 15.23 8.21
CA TRP A 307 -3.37 16.10 7.74
C TRP A 307 -3.16 16.57 6.29
N THR A 308 -1.93 16.61 5.79
CA THR A 308 -1.65 16.97 4.38
C THR A 308 -1.93 15.82 3.40
N VAL A 309 -1.85 14.58 3.86
CA VAL A 309 -1.89 13.37 3.02
C VAL A 309 -3.19 13.22 2.22
N PRO A 310 -4.40 13.42 2.80
CA PRO A 310 -5.64 13.33 2.02
C PRO A 310 -5.67 14.35 0.88
N TYR A 311 -5.16 15.56 1.12
CA TYR A 311 -5.14 16.62 0.12
C TYR A 311 -4.11 16.35 -0.97
N ILE A 312 -2.89 15.91 -0.60
CA ILE A 312 -1.85 15.52 -1.55
C ILE A 312 -2.35 14.35 -2.40
N MET A 313 -3.03 13.37 -1.80
CA MET A 313 -3.61 12.24 -2.50
C MET A 313 -4.64 12.69 -3.53
N ILE A 314 -5.65 13.48 -3.13
CA ILE A 314 -6.73 13.89 -4.02
C ILE A 314 -6.21 14.82 -5.11
N LEU A 315 -5.46 15.88 -4.75
CA LEU A 315 -4.93 16.84 -5.71
C LEU A 315 -3.88 16.22 -6.62
N GLY A 316 -3.02 15.36 -6.09
CA GLY A 316 -2.03 14.63 -6.88
C GLY A 316 -2.68 13.68 -7.87
N ALA A 317 -3.66 12.87 -7.42
CA ALA A 317 -4.39 11.95 -8.30
C ALA A 317 -5.17 12.71 -9.39
N LEU A 318 -5.89 13.78 -9.02
CA LEU A 318 -6.59 14.63 -9.98
C LEU A 318 -5.63 15.31 -10.95
N GLY A 319 -4.56 15.91 -10.45
CA GLY A 319 -3.56 16.61 -11.26
C GLY A 319 -2.84 15.67 -12.23
N GLY A 320 -2.54 14.44 -11.80
CA GLY A 320 -1.95 13.40 -12.64
C GLY A 320 -2.90 12.91 -13.73
N MET A 321 -4.14 12.58 -13.37
CA MET A 321 -5.15 12.13 -14.34
C MET A 321 -5.52 13.24 -15.34
N LEU A 322 -5.76 14.46 -14.86
CA LEU A 322 -6.03 15.61 -15.72
C LEU A 322 -4.81 15.96 -16.57
N GLY A 323 -3.60 15.79 -16.06
CA GLY A 323 -2.35 16.05 -16.79
C GLY A 323 -2.20 15.22 -18.07
N ILE A 324 -2.73 14.00 -18.09
CA ILE A 324 -2.70 13.13 -19.27
C ILE A 324 -3.56 13.71 -20.42
N PHE A 325 -4.75 14.22 -20.11
CA PHE A 325 -5.71 14.69 -21.12
C PHE A 325 -5.64 16.19 -21.37
N LEU A 326 -5.35 16.97 -20.32
CA LEU A 326 -5.36 18.42 -20.25
C LEU A 326 -4.12 18.90 -19.45
N PRO A 327 -2.91 18.90 -20.06
CA PRO A 327 -1.66 19.19 -19.36
C PRO A 327 -1.66 20.52 -18.59
N PHE A 328 -2.29 21.56 -19.14
CA PHE A 328 -2.39 22.86 -18.47
C PHE A 328 -3.16 22.77 -17.15
N LEU A 329 -4.34 22.14 -17.16
CA LEU A 329 -5.17 22.00 -15.97
C LEU A 329 -4.51 21.09 -14.94
N GLY A 330 -3.88 20.01 -15.39
CA GLY A 330 -3.08 19.13 -14.53
C GLY A 330 -1.97 19.90 -13.79
N ARG A 331 -1.24 20.77 -14.48
CA ARG A 331 -0.19 21.62 -13.87
C ARG A 331 -0.76 22.56 -12.82
N VAL A 332 -1.88 23.23 -13.10
CA VAL A 332 -2.53 24.13 -12.14
C VAL A 332 -2.88 23.38 -10.85
N VAL A 333 -3.50 22.19 -10.96
CA VAL A 333 -3.85 21.38 -9.79
C VAL A 333 -2.60 20.92 -9.03
N LEU A 334 -1.53 20.55 -9.71
CA LEU A 334 -0.27 20.17 -9.07
C LEU A 334 0.42 21.35 -8.37
N TYR A 335 0.35 22.56 -8.91
CA TYR A 335 0.85 23.75 -8.22
C TYR A 335 0.06 24.08 -6.95
N ILE A 336 -1.25 23.75 -6.92
CA ILE A 336 -2.05 23.83 -5.67
C ILE A 336 -1.61 22.75 -4.67
N CYS A 337 -1.21 21.56 -5.16
CA CYS A 337 -0.67 20.48 -4.33
C CYS A 337 0.73 20.80 -3.78
N TYR A 338 1.53 21.58 -4.51
CA TYR A 338 2.92 21.89 -4.19
C TYR A 338 3.18 22.38 -2.75
N PRO A 339 2.48 23.41 -2.21
CA PRO A 339 2.75 23.90 -0.85
C PRO A 339 2.53 22.83 0.22
N LEU A 340 1.56 21.92 0.02
CA LEU A 340 1.30 20.81 0.94
C LEU A 340 2.43 19.77 0.90
N ALA A 341 2.86 19.40 -0.31
CA ALA A 341 3.98 18.49 -0.51
C ALA A 341 5.30 19.10 0.01
N TRP A 342 5.49 20.41 -0.16
CA TRP A 342 6.65 21.13 0.35
C TRP A 342 6.66 21.14 1.88
N PHE A 343 5.53 21.44 2.52
CA PHE A 343 5.39 21.38 3.98
C PHE A 343 5.72 19.97 4.49
N PHE A 344 5.12 18.93 3.91
CA PHE A 344 5.41 17.53 4.25
C PHE A 344 6.92 17.25 4.17
N ALA A 345 7.54 17.53 3.01
CA ALA A 345 8.94 17.23 2.78
C ALA A 345 9.86 18.00 3.72
N LYS A 346 9.56 19.29 3.98
CA LYS A 346 10.36 20.11 4.88
C LYS A 346 10.25 19.68 6.33
N THR A 347 9.06 19.28 6.78
CA THR A 347 8.87 18.71 8.12
C THR A 347 9.66 17.41 8.26
N VAL A 348 9.60 16.52 7.27
CA VAL A 348 10.38 15.27 7.30
C VAL A 348 11.88 15.53 7.36
N SER A 349 12.42 16.41 6.50
CA SER A 349 13.84 16.74 6.53
C SER A 349 14.28 17.50 7.78
N PHE A 350 13.38 18.17 8.51
CA PHE A 350 13.70 18.84 9.76
C PHE A 350 13.88 17.86 10.93
N PHE A 351 13.15 16.74 10.92
CA PHE A 351 13.17 15.73 11.98
C PHE A 351 14.01 14.47 11.64
N ALA A 352 14.60 14.43 10.44
CA ALA A 352 15.44 13.34 9.96
C ALA A 352 16.88 13.49 10.41
#